data_AF-A0A7C3LEN4-F1
#
_entry.id   AF-A0A7C3LEN4-F1
#
_cell.length_a   1.000
_cell.length_b   1.000
_cell.length_c   1.000
_cell.angle_alpha   90.00
_cell.angle_beta   90.00
_cell.angle_gamma   90.00
#
_symmetry.space_group_name_H-M   'P 1'
#
loop_
_entity.id
_entity.type
_entity.pdbx_description
1 polymer ?
#
loop_
_entity_poly.entity_id
_entity_poly.type
_entity_poly.pdbx_seq_one_letter_code
_entity_poly.pdbx_strand_id
1 'polypeptide(L)'
;MSTQKRFALLRKILKTLGLSDDRIEELIARIQEWLLDDQAEKDTVPQYPYHLRDDFLSPAELNFYRALVTAVSDWAIIFTKVSLGDLFFAQTGDRGQNQAYRNKIDRKHVDFLLCDPQTVRPILG
;
A
#
# COMPACT_ATOMS: atom_id res chain seq x y z
N MET A 1 29.58 6.56 22.40
CA MET A 1 30.06 7.82 21.78
C MET A 1 29.46 8.98 22.57
N SER A 2 30.28 9.87 23.13
CA SER A 2 29.82 10.83 24.14
C SER A 2 28.68 11.73 23.63
N THR A 3 27.63 11.84 24.44
CA THR A 3 26.40 12.60 24.23
C THR A 3 26.64 14.05 23.77
N GLN A 4 27.81 14.60 24.12
CA GLN A 4 28.27 15.92 23.68
C GLN A 4 28.39 16.08 22.17
N LYS A 5 28.81 15.03 21.42
CA LYS A 5 28.99 15.14 19.96
C LYS A 5 27.67 15.15 19.18
N ARG A 6 26.60 14.51 19.69
CA ARG A 6 25.33 14.32 18.95
C ARG A 6 24.57 15.63 18.68
N PHE A 7 24.68 16.61 19.58
CA PHE A 7 23.93 17.88 19.48
C PHE A 7 24.82 19.11 19.27
N ALA A 8 26.07 18.93 18.84
CA ALA A 8 27.03 20.03 18.67
C ALA A 8 26.56 21.09 17.66
N LEU A 9 25.92 20.66 16.56
CA LEU A 9 25.34 21.57 15.56
C LEU A 9 24.14 22.35 16.14
N LEU A 10 23.27 21.66 16.88
CA LEU A 10 22.08 22.25 17.49
C LEU A 10 22.46 23.31 18.54
N ARG A 11 23.46 23.03 19.39
CA ARG A 11 24.03 24.02 20.33
C ARG A 11 24.49 25.28 19.61
N LYS A 12 25.21 25.12 18.49
CA LYS A 12 25.74 26.25 17.71
C LYS A 12 24.60 27.11 17.14
N ILE A 13 23.55 26.48 16.62
CA ILE A 13 22.38 27.18 16.07
C ILE A 13 21.62 27.92 17.18
N LEU A 14 21.35 27.28 18.31
CA LEU A 14 20.63 27.90 19.42
C LEU A 14 21.42 29.06 20.04
N LYS A 15 22.76 28.96 20.09
CA LYS A 15 23.63 30.04 20.53
C LYS A 15 23.64 31.23 19.55
N THR A 16 23.63 30.97 18.23
CA THR A 16 23.48 32.04 17.23
C THR A 16 22.11 32.72 17.27
N LEU A 17 21.09 32.06 17.82
CA LEU A 17 19.76 32.64 18.06
C LEU A 17 19.69 33.45 19.37
N GLY A 18 20.81 33.59 20.09
CA GLY A 18 20.91 34.45 21.28
C GLY A 18 20.44 33.82 22.58
N LEU A 19 20.28 32.49 22.64
CA LEU A 19 19.92 31.79 23.88
C LEU A 19 21.14 31.69 24.81
N SER A 20 20.90 31.80 26.13
CA SER A 20 21.92 31.55 27.15
C SER A 20 22.30 30.07 27.19
N ASP A 21 23.55 29.78 27.57
CA ASP A 21 24.07 28.42 27.58
C ASP A 21 23.23 27.48 28.49
N ASP A 22 22.71 27.99 29.61
CA ASP A 22 21.84 27.23 30.52
C ASP A 22 20.53 26.80 29.86
N ARG A 23 19.91 27.69 29.07
CA ARG A 23 18.64 27.42 28.40
C ARG A 23 18.81 26.49 27.20
N ILE A 24 19.99 26.52 26.57
CA ILE A 24 20.36 25.58 25.51
C ILE A 24 20.48 24.16 26.09
N GLU A 25 21.14 24.00 27.23
CA GLU A 25 21.26 22.67 27.86
C GLU A 25 19.91 22.16 28.38
N GLU A 26 19.04 23.03 28.93
CA GLU A 26 17.67 22.67 29.31
C GLU A 26 16.85 22.16 28.11
N LEU A 27 16.89 22.87 26.98
CA LEU A 27 16.18 22.48 25.76
C LEU A 27 16.72 21.17 25.18
N ILE A 28 18.05 20.99 25.19
CA ILE A 28 18.67 19.75 24.73
C ILE A 28 18.27 18.60 25.63
N ALA A 29 18.30 18.77 26.95
CA ALA A 29 17.87 17.73 27.89
C ALA A 29 16.42 17.31 27.62
N ARG A 30 15.52 18.27 27.37
CA ARG A 30 14.11 17.99 27.06
C ARG A 30 13.91 17.30 25.71
N ILE A 31 14.66 17.68 24.68
CA ILE A 31 14.66 17.00 23.38
C ILE A 31 15.20 15.58 23.52
N GLN A 32 16.24 15.38 24.34
CA GLN A 32 16.80 14.05 24.59
C GLN A 32 15.84 13.16 25.36
N GLU A 33 15.17 13.69 26.38
CA GLU A 33 14.12 12.97 27.11
C GLU A 33 13.01 12.54 26.15
N TRP A 34 12.53 13.46 25.30
CA TRP A 34 11.55 13.15 24.25
C TRP A 34 12.05 12.10 23.24
N LEU A 35 13.33 12.15 22.84
CA LEU A 35 13.92 11.18 21.91
C LEU A 35 14.22 9.81 22.54
N LEU A 36 14.38 9.75 23.86
CA LEU A 36 14.68 8.53 24.61
C LEU A 36 13.40 7.83 25.07
N ASP A 37 12.31 8.57 25.28
CA ASP A 37 10.98 8.00 25.55
C ASP A 37 10.47 7.19 24.34
N ASP A 38 10.81 7.63 23.12
CA ASP A 38 10.52 6.95 21.85
C ASP A 38 11.30 5.61 21.67
N GLN A 39 12.22 5.27 22.58
CA GLN A 39 12.95 3.98 22.55
C GLN A 39 12.27 2.89 23.41
N ALA A 40 11.28 3.22 24.24
CA ALA A 40 10.54 2.25 25.05
C ALA A 40 9.46 1.51 24.24
N GLU A 41 8.96 2.12 23.16
CA GLU A 41 8.11 1.49 22.14
C GLU A 41 8.88 1.39 20.82
N LYS A 42 10.00 0.64 20.82
CA LYS A 42 10.31 -0.11 19.60
C LYS A 42 9.20 -1.13 19.42
N ASP A 43 8.11 -0.65 18.82
CA ASP A 43 7.11 -1.41 18.13
C ASP A 43 7.80 -2.60 17.51
N THR A 44 7.50 -3.78 18.04
CA THR A 44 7.71 -5.04 17.36
C THR A 44 6.83 -4.97 16.12
N VAL A 45 7.32 -4.32 15.06
CA VAL A 45 6.64 -4.26 13.77
C VAL A 45 6.21 -5.69 13.48
N PRO A 46 4.89 -5.98 13.46
CA PRO A 46 4.43 -7.35 13.38
C PRO A 46 5.03 -7.94 12.10
N GLN A 47 5.90 -8.95 12.24
CA GLN A 47 6.43 -9.65 11.08
C GLN A 47 5.31 -10.51 10.54
N TYR A 48 4.71 -10.06 9.45
CA TYR A 48 3.68 -10.81 8.76
C TYR A 48 4.31 -11.90 7.87
N PRO A 49 3.79 -13.14 7.87
CA PRO A 49 4.34 -14.25 7.09
C PRO A 49 3.90 -14.22 5.62
N TYR A 50 3.84 -13.02 5.02
CA TYR A 50 3.41 -12.86 3.63
C TYR A 50 4.62 -12.80 2.71
N HIS A 51 4.61 -13.65 1.70
CA HIS A 51 5.62 -13.69 0.66
C HIS A 51 4.96 -13.40 -0.68
N LEU A 52 5.69 -12.75 -1.59
CA LEU A 52 5.27 -12.63 -2.97
C LEU A 52 5.24 -14.03 -3.59
N ARG A 53 4.19 -14.35 -4.35
CA ARG A 53 4.13 -15.59 -5.11
C ARG A 53 5.14 -15.55 -6.25
N ASP A 54 5.78 -16.69 -6.52
CA ASP A 54 6.72 -16.83 -7.64
C ASP A 54 6.01 -16.62 -8.99
N ASP A 55 4.81 -17.18 -9.13
CA ASP A 55 3.98 -17.07 -10.34
C ASP A 55 2.69 -16.29 -10.06
N PHE A 56 2.62 -15.05 -10.53
CA PHE A 56 1.38 -14.26 -10.49
C PHE A 56 0.35 -14.76 -11.52
N LEU A 57 0.82 -15.09 -12.73
CA LEU A 57 0.07 -15.78 -13.77
C LEU A 57 0.68 -17.17 -13.96
N SER A 58 -0.14 -18.18 -14.18
CA SER A 58 0.34 -19.49 -14.62
C SER A 58 1.07 -19.38 -15.97
N PRO A 59 1.94 -20.33 -16.33
CA PRO A 59 2.62 -20.32 -17.63
C PRO A 59 1.65 -20.24 -18.83
N ALA A 60 0.48 -20.88 -18.72
CA ALA A 60 -0.56 -20.82 -19.74
C ALA A 60 -1.22 -19.44 -19.81
N GLU A 61 -1.58 -18.86 -18.66
CA GLU A 61 -2.14 -17.50 -18.57
C GLU A 61 -1.15 -16.46 -19.13
N LEU A 62 0.14 -16.56 -18.81
CA LEU A 62 1.16 -15.64 -19.31
C LEU A 62 1.32 -15.72 -20.84
N ASN A 63 1.29 -16.93 -21.39
CA ASN A 63 1.35 -17.12 -22.84
C ASN A 63 0.13 -16.54 -23.53
N PHE A 64 -1.06 -16.77 -22.97
CA PHE A 64 -2.29 -16.17 -23.49
C PHE A 64 -2.27 -14.64 -23.39
N TYR A 65 -1.82 -14.09 -22.25
CA TYR A 65 -1.68 -12.65 -22.07
C TYR A 65 -0.83 -12.01 -23.17
N ARG A 66 0.31 -12.60 -23.52
CA ARG A 66 1.19 -12.10 -24.60
C ARG A 66 0.49 -12.08 -25.96
N ALA A 67 -0.23 -13.16 -26.29
CA ALA A 67 -1.02 -13.23 -27.50
C ALA A 67 -2.15 -12.19 -27.50
N LEU A 68 -2.82 -12.04 -26.35
CA LEU A 68 -3.92 -11.10 -26.16
C LEU A 68 -3.46 -9.65 -26.29
N VAL A 69 -2.32 -9.26 -25.71
CA VAL A 69 -1.71 -7.94 -25.89
C VAL A 69 -1.50 -7.63 -27.37
N THR A 70 -1.04 -8.61 -28.15
CA THR A 70 -0.82 -8.45 -29.59
C THR A 70 -2.14 -8.30 -30.36
N ALA A 71 -3.15 -9.08 -30.00
CA ALA A 71 -4.47 -9.04 -30.64
C ALA A 71 -5.29 -7.79 -30.29
N VAL A 72 -5.14 -7.29 -29.07
CA VAL A 72 -5.85 -6.12 -28.57
C VAL A 72 -5.20 -4.82 -29.05
N SER A 73 -3.87 -4.76 -29.15
CA SER A 73 -3.15 -3.52 -29.45
C SER A 73 -3.70 -2.36 -28.62
N ASP A 74 -4.40 -1.42 -29.25
CA ASP A 74 -4.76 -0.14 -28.65
C ASP A 74 -6.27 0.02 -28.45
N TRP A 75 -7.09 -0.96 -28.87
CA TRP A 75 -8.55 -0.83 -28.79
C TRP A 75 -9.13 -1.19 -27.42
N ALA A 76 -8.36 -1.84 -26.53
CA ALA A 76 -8.77 -2.11 -25.15
C ALA A 76 -7.58 -2.18 -24.18
N ILE A 77 -7.87 -2.01 -22.89
CA ILE A 77 -6.96 -2.24 -21.76
C ILE A 77 -7.23 -3.63 -21.19
N ILE A 78 -6.18 -4.41 -20.94
CA ILE A 78 -6.27 -5.75 -20.37
C ILE A 78 -6.04 -5.68 -18.85
N PHE A 79 -6.98 -6.19 -18.07
CA PHE A 79 -6.82 -6.47 -16.64
C PHE A 79 -6.80 -7.98 -16.38
N THR A 80 -5.93 -8.45 -15.50
CA THR A 80 -5.81 -9.87 -15.15
C THR A 80 -6.31 -10.18 -13.75
N LYS A 81 -6.87 -11.36 -13.53
CA LYS A 81 -7.34 -11.85 -12.22
C LYS A 81 -8.30 -10.89 -11.51
N VAL A 82 -9.25 -10.31 -12.25
CA VAL A 82 -10.22 -9.35 -11.71
C VAL A 82 -11.31 -10.09 -10.94
N SER A 83 -11.50 -9.77 -9.66
CA SER A 83 -12.54 -10.39 -8.83
C SER A 83 -13.92 -10.11 -9.40
N LEU A 84 -14.80 -11.12 -9.43
CA LEU A 84 -16.20 -10.92 -9.82
C LEU A 84 -16.92 -9.95 -8.89
N GLY A 85 -16.48 -9.86 -7.62
CA GLY A 85 -17.03 -8.90 -6.66
C GLY A 85 -16.72 -7.43 -6.99
N ASP A 86 -15.70 -7.17 -7.81
CA ASP A 86 -15.36 -5.83 -8.28
C ASP A 86 -16.14 -5.45 -9.56
N LEU A 87 -16.72 -6.45 -10.25
CA LEU A 87 -17.48 -6.26 -11.49
C LEU A 87 -19.00 -6.28 -11.27
N PHE A 88 -19.46 -7.11 -10.34
CA PHE A 88 -20.88 -7.37 -10.13
C PHE A 88 -21.29 -7.07 -8.70
N PHE A 89 -22.49 -6.50 -8.55
CA PHE A 89 -23.14 -6.33 -7.26
C PHE A 89 -24.59 -6.83 -7.33
N ALA A 90 -25.08 -7.32 -6.19
CA ALA A 90 -26.47 -7.78 -6.07
C ALA A 90 -27.36 -6.64 -5.54
N GLN A 91 -28.47 -6.39 -6.23
CA GLN A 91 -29.46 -5.37 -5.87
C GLN A 91 -30.88 -5.95 -5.88
N THR A 92 -31.17 -6.80 -4.90
CA THR A 92 -32.47 -7.49 -4.75
C THR A 92 -33.47 -6.73 -3.85
N GLY A 93 -33.03 -5.64 -3.21
CA GLY A 93 -33.80 -4.92 -2.19
C GLY A 93 -33.77 -5.58 -0.79
N ASP A 94 -33.34 -6.83 -0.68
CA ASP A 94 -33.16 -7.53 0.60
C ASP A 94 -31.67 -7.75 0.91
N ARG A 95 -31.25 -7.40 2.13
CA ARG A 95 -29.85 -7.50 2.54
C ARG A 95 -29.37 -8.95 2.63
N GLY A 96 -30.21 -9.86 3.12
CA GLY A 96 -29.87 -11.27 3.26
C GLY A 96 -29.65 -11.94 1.90
N GLN A 97 -30.55 -11.70 0.96
CA GLN A 97 -30.44 -12.18 -0.41
C GLN A 97 -29.25 -11.57 -1.14
N ASN A 98 -28.99 -10.26 -1.00
CA ASN A 98 -27.81 -9.64 -1.58
C ASN A 98 -26.51 -10.29 -1.08
N GLN A 99 -26.42 -10.61 0.21
CA GLN A 99 -25.26 -11.32 0.75
C GLN A 99 -25.16 -12.75 0.17
N ALA A 100 -26.28 -13.46 0.07
CA ALA A 100 -26.31 -14.80 -0.51
C ALA A 100 -25.81 -14.81 -1.97
N TYR A 101 -26.20 -13.81 -2.79
CA TYR A 101 -25.70 -13.67 -4.15
C TYR A 101 -24.24 -13.25 -4.22
N ARG A 102 -23.78 -12.33 -3.34
CA ARG A 102 -22.36 -11.95 -3.25
C ARG A 102 -21.47 -13.15 -2.92
N ASN A 103 -21.91 -14.01 -2.01
CA ASN A 103 -21.16 -15.22 -1.66
C ASN A 103 -21.00 -16.20 -2.85
N LYS A 104 -21.90 -16.17 -3.84
CA LYS A 104 -21.79 -17.03 -5.03
C LYS A 104 -20.66 -16.62 -5.97
N ILE A 105 -20.33 -15.33 -5.98
CA ILE A 105 -19.25 -14.77 -6.81
C ILE A 105 -17.98 -14.49 -6.01
N ASP A 106 -18.04 -14.65 -4.69
CA ASP A 106 -16.88 -14.51 -3.81
C ASP A 106 -15.76 -15.46 -4.21
N ARG A 107 -14.52 -14.97 -4.12
CA ARG A 107 -13.28 -15.68 -4.49
C ARG A 107 -13.20 -16.18 -5.93
N LYS A 108 -14.14 -15.78 -6.80
CA LYS A 108 -14.09 -16.03 -8.23
C LYS A 108 -13.55 -14.78 -8.93
N HIS A 109 -12.84 -15.00 -10.02
CA HIS A 109 -12.30 -13.94 -10.85
C HIS A 109 -12.49 -14.26 -12.33
N VAL A 110 -12.50 -13.22 -13.14
CA VAL A 110 -12.23 -13.30 -14.57
C VAL A 110 -10.72 -13.28 -14.77
N ASP A 111 -10.20 -14.20 -15.58
CA ASP A 111 -8.75 -14.29 -15.82
C ASP A 111 -8.25 -13.08 -16.63
N PHE A 112 -9.01 -12.65 -17.63
CA PHE A 112 -8.70 -11.51 -18.49
C PHE A 112 -9.96 -10.67 -18.77
N LEU A 113 -9.94 -9.41 -18.36
CA LEU A 113 -11.00 -8.43 -18.62
C LEU A 113 -10.48 -7.36 -19.59
N LEU A 114 -11.17 -7.18 -20.70
CA LEU A 114 -10.92 -6.11 -21.66
C LEU A 114 -11.82 -4.92 -21.35
N CYS A 115 -11.22 -3.75 -21.18
CA CYS A 115 -11.94 -2.51 -20.91
C CYS A 115 -11.68 -1.47 -21.99
N ASP A 116 -12.65 -0.58 -22.19
CA ASP A 116 -12.51 0.59 -23.06
C ASP A 116 -11.34 1.49 -22.59
N PRO A 117 -10.42 1.91 -23.47
CA PRO A 117 -9.23 2.65 -23.04
C PRO A 117 -9.52 4.03 -22.43
N GLN A 118 -10.65 4.64 -22.76
CA GLN A 118 -10.98 6.00 -22.29
C GLN A 118 -11.80 5.97 -20.99
N THR A 119 -12.75 5.04 -20.90
CA THR A 119 -13.73 4.99 -19.81
C THR A 119 -13.45 3.89 -18.80
N VAL A 120 -12.54 2.95 -19.13
CA VAL A 120 -12.21 1.75 -18.34
C VAL A 120 -13.45 0.88 -18.09
N ARG A 121 -14.50 1.03 -18.89
CA ARG A 121 -15.70 0.20 -18.80
C ARG A 121 -15.42 -1.20 -19.37
N PRO A 122 -15.87 -2.27 -18.70
CA PRO A 122 -15.78 -3.61 -19.24
C PRO A 122 -16.44 -3.75 -20.61
N ILE A 123 -15.73 -4.35 -21.56
CA ILE A 123 -16.22 -4.69 -22.91
C ILE A 123 -16.41 -6.22 -23.02
N LEU A 124 -15.41 -6.99 -22.58
CA LEU A 124 -15.36 -8.45 -22.70
C LEU A 124 -14.60 -9.06 -21.52
N GLY A 125 -15.02 -10.23 -21.05
CA GLY A 125 -14.36 -11.00 -19.99
C GLY A 125 -15.02 -12.34 -19.77
#